data_AF-A0A7V2WG26-F1
#
_entry.id   AF-A0A7V2WG26-F1
#
_cell.length_a   1.000
_cell.length_b   1.000
_cell.length_c   1.000
_cell.angle_alpha   90.00
_cell.angle_beta   90.00
_cell.angle_gamma   90.00
#
_symmetry.space_group_name_H-M   'P 1'
#
loop_
_entity.id
_entity.type
_entity.pdbx_description
1 polymer ?
#
loop_
_entity_poly.entity_id
_entity_poly.type
_entity_poly.pdbx_seq_one_letter_code
_entity_poly.pdbx_strand_id
1 'polypeptide(L)'
;LRQGEPNWAEHSAMFSSVVNTALIYEVPLVVWGEDIAFEFGGLQRQESKPSALEIDNSDLIKEKTIKDWLDNDVSERDVFFYTYPDYDKLKEAGINSIYLGHFLPWYGRRNYEIVKARGFVGRQNGPLSGNFLDYDNIDEKLCEINIWFKYLKFGFWRATDQCCYDIWNDQMTRDEAIEIVNRLSDEFPKEYFQDFLRFHNVSEQEFWDTVEKFRNKDIWEMESGQWKLKYPLK
;
A
#
# COMPACT_ATOMS: atom_id res chain seq x y z
N LEU A 1 13.40 18.18 -0.88
CA LEU A 1 12.99 16.77 -1.06
C LEU A 1 12.23 16.68 -2.36
N ARG A 2 12.66 15.82 -3.29
CA ARG A 2 11.96 15.61 -4.57
C ARG A 2 10.73 14.72 -4.40
N GLN A 3 10.81 13.74 -3.51
CA GLN A 3 9.71 12.82 -3.20
C GLN A 3 9.77 12.36 -1.74
N GLY A 4 8.61 12.13 -1.13
CA GLY A 4 8.48 11.70 0.28
C GLY A 4 7.76 10.35 0.43
N GLU A 5 7.80 9.52 -0.61
CA GLU A 5 7.11 8.23 -0.67
C GLU A 5 8.07 7.15 -1.20
N PRO A 6 8.52 6.22 -0.32
CA PRO A 6 9.56 5.24 -0.65
C PRO A 6 9.09 4.16 -1.64
N ASN A 7 7.83 3.74 -1.58
CA ASN A 7 7.27 2.69 -2.45
C ASN A 7 6.74 3.21 -3.79
N TRP A 8 6.82 4.51 -4.08
CA TRP A 8 6.16 5.06 -5.27
C TRP A 8 6.66 4.43 -6.58
N ALA A 9 7.96 4.15 -6.69
CA ALA A 9 8.51 3.49 -7.88
C ALA A 9 7.96 2.08 -8.05
N GLU A 10 7.76 1.35 -6.94
CA GLU A 10 7.11 0.03 -6.95
C GLU A 10 5.65 0.13 -7.40
N HIS A 11 4.88 1.10 -6.91
CA HIS A 11 3.49 1.29 -7.35
C HIS A 11 3.43 1.54 -8.87
N SER A 12 4.30 2.42 -9.39
CA SER A 12 4.41 2.70 -10.83
C SER A 12 4.77 1.43 -11.62
N ALA A 13 5.70 0.63 -11.09
CA ALA A 13 6.11 -0.63 -11.70
C ALA A 13 4.98 -1.66 -11.68
N MET A 14 4.25 -1.82 -10.58
CA MET A 14 3.16 -2.77 -10.46
C MET A 14 2.06 -2.53 -11.49
N PHE A 15 1.60 -1.29 -11.64
CA PHE A 15 0.56 -0.97 -12.63
C PHE A 15 1.09 -1.07 -14.07
N SER A 16 2.24 -0.46 -14.34
CA SER A 16 2.78 -0.37 -15.70
C SER A 16 3.30 -1.70 -16.20
N SER A 17 3.94 -2.52 -15.35
CA SER A 17 4.51 -3.80 -15.77
C SER A 17 3.45 -4.82 -16.16
N VAL A 18 2.34 -4.91 -15.42
CA VAL A 18 1.24 -5.83 -15.71
C VAL A 18 0.62 -5.51 -17.07
N VAL A 19 0.35 -4.23 -17.32
CA VAL A 19 -0.29 -3.79 -18.56
C VAL A 19 0.66 -3.84 -19.75
N ASN A 20 1.93 -3.47 -19.58
CA ASN A 20 2.96 -3.65 -20.63
C ASN A 20 3.18 -5.13 -20.94
N THR A 21 3.15 -6.00 -19.94
CA THR A 21 3.24 -7.46 -20.14
C THR A 21 2.04 -7.95 -20.96
N ALA A 22 0.83 -7.47 -20.66
CA ALA A 22 -0.36 -7.81 -21.44
C ALA A 22 -0.23 -7.36 -22.90
N LEU A 23 0.34 -6.18 -23.18
CA LEU A 23 0.66 -5.73 -24.54
C LEU A 23 1.68 -6.64 -25.25
N ILE A 24 2.79 -6.96 -24.59
CA ILE A 24 3.88 -7.76 -25.17
C ILE A 24 3.42 -9.17 -25.53
N TYR A 25 2.61 -9.77 -24.67
CA TYR A 25 2.14 -11.15 -24.83
C TYR A 25 0.73 -11.26 -25.42
N GLU A 26 0.16 -10.14 -25.86
CA GLU A 26 -1.17 -10.08 -26.47
C GLU A 26 -2.25 -10.69 -25.57
N VAL A 27 -2.16 -10.46 -24.25
CA VAL A 27 -3.13 -10.94 -23.27
C VAL A 27 -4.35 -10.01 -23.28
N PRO A 28 -5.56 -10.50 -23.65
CA PRO A 28 -6.71 -9.64 -23.90
C PRO A 28 -7.41 -9.15 -22.63
N LEU A 29 -7.06 -9.68 -21.46
CA LEU A 29 -7.73 -9.38 -20.20
C LEU A 29 -6.74 -9.29 -19.04
N VAL A 30 -6.77 -8.14 -18.36
CA VAL A 30 -6.11 -7.91 -17.07
C VAL A 30 -7.20 -7.77 -16.01
N VAL A 31 -7.07 -8.53 -14.92
CA VAL A 31 -8.02 -8.51 -13.80
C VAL A 31 -7.29 -8.03 -12.55
N TRP A 32 -7.72 -6.89 -12.03
CA TRP A 32 -7.31 -6.35 -10.74
C TRP A 32 -8.30 -6.78 -9.67
N GLY A 33 -7.84 -6.85 -8.42
CA GLY A 33 -8.68 -7.24 -7.30
C GLY A 33 -9.74 -6.19 -6.97
N GLU A 34 -9.34 -5.26 -6.11
CA GLU A 34 -10.16 -4.15 -5.63
C GLU A 34 -10.01 -2.88 -6.46
N ASP A 35 -11.08 -2.08 -6.48
CA ASP A 35 -11.01 -0.64 -6.75
C ASP A 35 -10.78 0.06 -5.41
N ILE A 36 -9.55 0.57 -5.20
CA ILE A 36 -9.10 1.14 -3.92
C ILE A 36 -10.01 2.30 -3.48
N ALA A 37 -10.44 3.15 -4.42
CA ALA A 37 -11.28 4.31 -4.11
C ALA A 37 -12.69 3.90 -3.67
N PHE A 38 -13.16 2.75 -4.16
CA PHE A 38 -14.44 2.19 -3.79
C PHE A 38 -14.37 1.42 -2.46
N GLU A 39 -13.36 0.55 -2.28
CA GLU A 39 -13.23 -0.32 -1.09
C GLU A 39 -12.83 0.43 0.17
N PHE A 40 -11.84 1.34 0.10
CA PHE A 40 -11.29 2.00 1.29
C PHE A 40 -11.75 3.46 1.44
N GLY A 41 -12.63 3.89 0.54
CA GLY A 41 -13.15 5.25 0.51
C GLY A 41 -12.24 6.23 -0.22
N GLY A 42 -12.79 7.42 -0.44
CA GLY A 42 -12.19 8.46 -1.26
C GLY A 42 -13.25 9.48 -1.67
N LEU A 43 -12.86 10.49 -2.43
CA LEU A 43 -13.85 11.42 -3.00
C LEU A 43 -14.63 10.67 -4.09
N GLN A 44 -15.85 10.26 -3.77
CA GLN A 44 -16.79 9.63 -4.71
C GLN A 44 -17.28 10.67 -5.73
N ARG A 45 -16.44 10.94 -6.74
CA ARG A 45 -16.70 11.94 -7.78
C ARG A 45 -17.38 11.34 -9.02
N GLN A 46 -17.44 10.01 -9.11
CA GLN A 46 -18.01 9.29 -10.26
C GLN A 46 -18.67 7.98 -9.78
N GLU A 47 -19.57 7.44 -10.59
CA GLU A 47 -20.08 6.08 -10.41
C GLU A 47 -18.97 5.06 -10.65
N SER A 48 -18.99 3.96 -9.89
CA SER A 48 -18.07 2.84 -10.08
C SER A 48 -18.22 2.29 -11.50
N LYS A 49 -17.09 2.07 -12.17
CA LYS A 49 -17.01 1.44 -13.50
C LYS A 49 -16.22 0.16 -13.39
N PRO A 50 -16.51 -0.85 -14.22
CA PRO A 50 -15.74 -2.08 -14.22
C PRO A 50 -14.31 -1.88 -14.71
N SER A 51 -14.03 -0.82 -15.47
CA SER A 51 -12.75 -0.63 -16.15
C SER A 51 -11.67 -0.09 -15.22
N ALA A 52 -10.53 -0.76 -15.23
CA ALA A 52 -9.27 -0.36 -14.59
C ALA A 52 -8.23 0.08 -15.63
N LEU A 53 -8.66 0.63 -16.78
CA LEU A 53 -7.75 1.03 -17.86
C LEU A 53 -6.87 2.23 -17.44
N GLU A 54 -7.43 3.12 -16.63
CA GLU A 54 -6.79 4.35 -16.14
C GLU A 54 -6.29 4.19 -14.69
N ILE A 55 -5.87 2.97 -14.29
CA ILE A 55 -5.42 2.69 -12.92
C ILE A 55 -4.18 3.52 -12.51
N ASP A 56 -3.39 3.96 -13.48
CA ASP A 56 -2.27 4.87 -13.29
C ASP A 56 -2.70 6.30 -12.95
N ASN A 57 -3.95 6.68 -13.24
CA ASN A 57 -4.56 7.95 -12.83
C ASN A 57 -5.19 7.83 -11.43
N SER A 58 -4.44 7.27 -10.49
CA SER A 58 -4.85 7.09 -9.09
C SER A 58 -4.07 7.99 -8.13
N ASP A 59 -4.61 8.17 -6.92
CA ASP A 59 -3.96 8.93 -5.84
C ASP A 59 -2.61 8.33 -5.39
N LEU A 60 -2.29 7.10 -5.81
CA LEU A 60 -1.00 6.45 -5.57
C LEU A 60 0.11 7.01 -6.46
N ILE A 61 -0.20 7.29 -7.73
CA ILE A 61 0.77 7.77 -8.71
C ILE A 61 0.86 9.30 -8.68
N LYS A 62 -0.29 9.99 -8.55
CA LYS A 62 -0.40 11.47 -8.56
C LYS A 62 0.21 12.07 -9.82
N GLU A 63 0.66 13.32 -9.74
CA GLU A 63 1.32 14.06 -10.83
C GLU A 63 2.83 13.74 -10.96
N LYS A 64 3.33 12.68 -10.29
CA LYS A 64 4.74 12.31 -10.31
C LYS A 64 5.07 11.51 -11.57
N THR A 65 6.32 11.57 -12.04
CA THR A 65 6.76 10.82 -13.22
C THR A 65 8.12 10.16 -13.02
N ILE A 66 8.30 8.97 -13.59
CA ILE A 66 9.58 8.25 -13.50
C ILE A 66 10.67 8.97 -14.30
N LYS A 67 10.25 9.81 -15.26
CA LYS A 67 11.13 10.60 -16.11
C LYS A 67 12.00 11.60 -15.35
N ASP A 68 11.59 12.01 -14.14
CA ASP A 68 12.37 12.89 -13.27
C ASP A 68 13.68 12.24 -12.77
N TRP A 69 13.82 10.92 -12.95
CA TRP A 69 14.96 10.12 -12.53
C TRP A 69 15.85 9.67 -13.70
N LEU A 70 15.57 10.12 -14.93
CA LEU A 70 16.43 9.87 -16.08
C LEU A 70 17.71 10.70 -15.99
N ASP A 71 18.84 10.04 -16.20
CA ASP A 71 20.16 10.67 -16.22
C ASP A 71 21.16 9.83 -17.03
N ASN A 72 22.47 9.97 -16.76
CA ASN A 72 23.51 9.21 -17.47
C ASN A 72 23.56 7.73 -17.04
N ASP A 73 22.98 7.38 -15.89
CA ASP A 73 22.97 6.03 -15.33
C ASP A 73 21.61 5.33 -15.56
N VAL A 74 20.51 6.09 -15.62
CA VAL A 74 19.14 5.58 -15.85
C VAL A 74 18.58 6.09 -17.18
N SER A 75 18.31 5.17 -18.11
CA SER A 75 17.78 5.48 -19.44
C SER A 75 16.29 5.17 -19.61
N GLU A 76 15.68 5.68 -20.69
CA GLU A 76 14.30 5.38 -21.07
C GLU A 76 14.02 3.87 -21.16
N ARG A 77 15.02 3.06 -21.55
CA ARG A 77 14.89 1.60 -21.60
C ARG A 77 14.70 1.00 -20.21
N ASP A 78 15.39 1.55 -19.21
CA ASP A 78 15.41 0.99 -17.85
C ASP A 78 14.10 1.32 -17.09
N VAL A 79 13.39 2.37 -17.52
CA VAL A 79 12.11 2.79 -16.95
C VAL A 79 10.88 2.31 -17.74
N PHE A 80 11.06 1.45 -18.73
CA PHE A 80 9.96 0.94 -19.57
C PHE A 80 8.81 0.36 -18.71
N PHE A 81 9.14 -0.50 -17.74
CA PHE A 81 8.14 -1.12 -16.87
C PHE A 81 7.63 -0.22 -15.74
N TYR A 82 8.12 1.01 -15.65
CA TYR A 82 7.60 2.04 -14.73
C TYR A 82 6.72 3.07 -15.44
N THR A 83 6.69 3.01 -16.78
CA THR A 83 5.92 3.94 -17.62
C THR A 83 4.68 3.25 -18.12
N TYR A 84 3.52 3.80 -17.78
CA TYR A 84 2.24 3.25 -18.22
C TYR A 84 2.11 3.45 -19.75
N PRO A 85 1.66 2.43 -20.50
CA PRO A 85 1.51 2.54 -21.94
C PRO A 85 0.37 3.49 -22.32
N ASP A 86 0.48 4.11 -23.50
CA ASP A 86 -0.60 4.96 -24.04
C ASP A 86 -1.92 4.19 -24.11
N TYR A 87 -3.00 4.79 -23.60
CA TYR A 87 -4.32 4.14 -23.55
C TYR A 87 -4.82 3.71 -24.94
N ASP A 88 -4.47 4.42 -26.00
CA ASP A 88 -4.88 4.08 -27.36
C ASP A 88 -4.21 2.80 -27.85
N LYS A 89 -2.95 2.53 -27.48
CA LYS A 89 -2.28 1.24 -27.77
C LYS A 89 -3.00 0.07 -27.10
N LEU A 90 -3.46 0.27 -25.86
CA LEU A 90 -4.23 -0.75 -25.13
C LEU A 90 -5.57 -1.05 -25.83
N LYS A 91 -6.27 0.01 -26.26
CA LYS A 91 -7.54 -0.12 -26.98
C LYS A 91 -7.37 -0.79 -28.34
N GLU A 92 -6.36 -0.39 -29.12
CA GLU A 92 -6.05 -0.97 -30.43
C GLU A 92 -5.68 -2.45 -30.32
N ALA A 93 -4.94 -2.84 -29.27
CA ALA A 93 -4.63 -4.23 -28.96
C ALA A 93 -5.83 -5.03 -28.41
N GLY A 94 -6.97 -4.39 -28.16
CA GLY A 94 -8.17 -5.05 -27.63
C GLY A 94 -8.03 -5.51 -26.18
N ILE A 95 -7.11 -4.92 -25.41
CA ILE A 95 -6.86 -5.30 -24.02
C ILE A 95 -7.93 -4.67 -23.12
N ASN A 96 -8.64 -5.51 -22.37
CA ASN A 96 -9.57 -5.09 -21.34
C ASN A 96 -8.90 -5.15 -19.97
N SER A 97 -8.91 -4.05 -19.22
CA SER A 97 -8.46 -4.00 -17.83
C SER A 97 -9.67 -3.77 -16.94
N ILE A 98 -9.89 -4.63 -15.94
CA ILE A 98 -11.08 -4.58 -15.07
C ILE A 98 -10.78 -4.71 -13.58
N TYR A 99 -11.65 -4.16 -12.75
CA TYR A 99 -11.70 -4.42 -11.30
C TYR A 99 -12.69 -5.55 -11.01
N LEU A 100 -12.22 -6.63 -10.37
CA LEU A 100 -13.06 -7.75 -9.98
C LEU A 100 -14.07 -7.34 -8.89
N GLY A 101 -13.66 -6.43 -7.99
CA GLY A 101 -14.51 -5.86 -6.94
C GLY A 101 -15.77 -5.16 -7.44
N HIS A 102 -15.78 -4.71 -8.71
CA HIS A 102 -16.99 -4.15 -9.32
C HIS A 102 -18.10 -5.21 -9.52
N PHE A 103 -17.71 -6.47 -9.74
CA PHE A 103 -18.64 -7.57 -10.05
C PHE A 103 -18.93 -8.46 -8.86
N LEU A 104 -17.98 -8.58 -7.93
CA LEU A 104 -18.06 -9.43 -6.76
C LEU A 104 -17.72 -8.61 -5.52
N PRO A 105 -18.48 -8.77 -4.40
CA PRO A 105 -18.09 -8.15 -3.14
C PRO A 105 -16.66 -8.57 -2.76
N TRP A 106 -15.76 -7.60 -2.72
CA TRP A 106 -14.36 -7.86 -2.42
C TRP A 106 -14.18 -7.93 -0.90
N TYR A 107 -13.68 -9.06 -0.40
CA TYR A 107 -13.35 -9.19 1.02
C TYR A 107 -12.10 -10.03 1.26
N GLY A 108 -11.05 -9.38 1.76
CA GLY A 108 -9.75 -9.98 2.05
C GLY A 108 -9.81 -11.30 2.84
N ARG A 109 -10.53 -11.37 3.96
CA ARG A 109 -10.62 -12.63 4.74
C ARG A 109 -11.30 -13.75 3.98
N ARG A 110 -12.39 -13.43 3.26
CA ARG A 110 -13.09 -14.43 2.44
C ARG A 110 -12.18 -14.97 1.34
N ASN A 111 -11.42 -14.09 0.70
CA ASN A 111 -10.43 -14.48 -0.30
C ASN A 111 -9.32 -15.35 0.32
N TYR A 112 -8.83 -14.96 1.51
CA TYR A 112 -7.84 -15.71 2.26
C TYR A 112 -8.31 -17.14 2.58
N GLU A 113 -9.53 -17.34 3.09
CA GLU A 113 -10.05 -18.68 3.38
C GLU A 113 -10.16 -19.57 2.12
N ILE A 114 -10.51 -18.97 0.97
CA ILE A 114 -10.55 -19.66 -0.33
C ILE A 114 -9.13 -20.13 -0.72
N VAL A 115 -8.12 -19.27 -0.65
CA VAL A 115 -6.76 -19.62 -1.09
C VAL A 115 -6.02 -20.50 -0.08
N LYS A 116 -6.31 -20.35 1.22
CA LYS A 116 -5.77 -21.19 2.29
C LYS A 116 -6.14 -22.66 2.10
N ALA A 117 -7.40 -22.93 1.75
CA ALA A 117 -7.86 -24.28 1.40
C ALA A 117 -7.18 -24.86 0.15
N ARG A 118 -6.45 -24.03 -0.63
CA ARG A 118 -5.74 -24.39 -1.87
C ARG A 118 -4.22 -24.36 -1.72
N GLY A 119 -3.71 -24.21 -0.50
CA GLY A 119 -2.27 -24.28 -0.21
C GLY A 119 -1.58 -22.94 -0.01
N PHE A 120 -2.32 -21.82 0.03
CA PHE A 120 -1.74 -20.57 0.53
C PHE A 120 -1.39 -20.71 2.01
N VAL A 121 -0.21 -20.22 2.38
CA VAL A 121 0.31 -20.29 3.75
C VAL A 121 0.52 -18.86 4.22
N GLY A 122 -0.23 -18.46 5.24
CA GLY A 122 0.03 -17.21 5.96
C GLY A 122 1.40 -17.22 6.63
N ARG A 123 1.81 -16.07 7.16
CA ARG A 123 3.11 -15.90 7.78
C ARG A 123 3.24 -16.79 9.02
N GLN A 124 4.15 -17.76 8.94
CA GLN A 124 4.34 -18.77 9.99
C GLN A 124 4.78 -18.21 11.35
N ASN A 125 5.45 -17.04 11.33
CA ASN A 125 5.91 -16.34 12.53
C ASN A 125 4.82 -15.44 13.13
N GLY A 126 3.56 -15.57 12.68
CA GLY A 126 2.46 -14.70 13.03
C GLY A 126 2.44 -13.38 12.24
N PRO A 127 1.53 -12.46 12.59
CA PRO A 127 1.47 -11.11 12.00
C PRO A 127 2.82 -10.37 12.09
N LEU A 128 3.03 -9.43 11.16
CA LEU A 128 4.10 -8.44 11.27
C LEU A 128 3.82 -7.48 12.44
N SER A 129 4.84 -6.84 13.01
CA SER A 129 4.63 -5.83 14.04
C SER A 129 3.63 -4.75 13.58
N GLY A 130 2.71 -4.39 14.48
CA GLY A 130 1.61 -3.47 14.20
C GLY A 130 0.45 -4.03 13.36
N ASN A 131 0.54 -5.28 12.91
CA ASN A 131 -0.51 -5.96 12.15
C ASN A 131 -1.34 -6.87 13.06
N PHE A 132 -2.64 -6.96 12.74
CA PHE A 132 -3.55 -7.95 13.29
C PHE A 132 -3.69 -9.17 12.36
N LEU A 133 -3.49 -8.99 11.05
CA LEU A 133 -3.57 -10.05 10.05
C LEU A 133 -2.20 -10.70 9.78
N ASP A 134 -2.19 -11.99 9.46
CA ASP A 134 -1.00 -12.79 9.17
C ASP A 134 -0.92 -13.26 7.70
N TYR A 135 -1.73 -12.69 6.81
CA TYR A 135 -1.80 -13.10 5.40
C TYR A 135 -1.71 -11.96 4.41
N ASP A 136 -1.79 -10.72 4.88
CA ASP A 136 -1.82 -9.51 4.07
C ASP A 136 -0.44 -8.85 4.04
N ASN A 137 0.02 -8.43 2.85
CA ASN A 137 1.36 -7.83 2.60
C ASN A 137 2.56 -8.59 3.21
N ILE A 138 2.45 -9.90 3.45
CA ILE A 138 3.44 -10.64 4.26
C ILE A 138 4.82 -10.83 3.62
N ASP A 139 4.95 -10.56 2.32
CA ASP A 139 6.15 -10.73 1.51
C ASP A 139 6.69 -9.40 0.93
N GLU A 140 6.01 -8.28 1.20
CA GLU A 140 6.40 -6.92 0.79
C GLU A 140 7.26 -6.30 1.91
N LYS A 141 8.56 -6.10 1.63
CA LYS A 141 9.56 -5.72 2.65
C LYS A 141 9.61 -4.23 3.00
N LEU A 142 9.00 -3.37 2.19
CA LEU A 142 9.04 -1.92 2.32
C LEU A 142 7.73 -1.33 2.89
N CYS A 143 6.62 -2.08 2.75
CA CYS A 143 5.24 -1.68 3.00
C CYS A 143 5.04 -1.12 4.39
N GLU A 144 5.43 -1.91 5.39
CA GLU A 144 5.08 -1.62 6.77
C GLU A 144 5.73 -0.33 7.26
N ILE A 145 6.96 -0.04 6.81
CA ILE A 145 7.65 1.21 7.17
C ILE A 145 6.97 2.41 6.50
N ASN A 146 6.59 2.28 5.23
CA ASN A 146 5.85 3.34 4.54
C ASN A 146 4.49 3.63 5.21
N ILE A 147 3.75 2.58 5.54
CA ILE A 147 2.45 2.71 6.22
C ILE A 147 2.64 3.23 7.65
N TRP A 148 3.70 2.82 8.36
CA TRP A 148 4.04 3.34 9.68
C TRP A 148 4.36 4.85 9.66
N PHE A 149 4.88 5.41 8.56
CA PHE A 149 5.00 6.87 8.46
C PHE A 149 3.66 7.60 8.55
N LYS A 150 2.54 6.95 8.21
CA LYS A 150 1.19 7.46 8.45
C LYS A 150 0.94 7.65 9.95
N TYR A 151 1.39 6.71 10.77
CA TYR A 151 1.24 6.76 12.23
C TYR A 151 1.87 8.02 12.83
N LEU A 152 3.10 8.33 12.40
CA LEU A 152 3.84 9.51 12.87
C LEU A 152 3.16 10.85 12.52
N LYS A 153 2.41 10.87 11.42
CA LYS A 153 1.78 12.09 10.88
C LYS A 153 0.35 12.27 11.37
N PHE A 154 -0.40 11.17 11.51
CA PHE A 154 -1.85 11.18 11.70
C PHE A 154 -2.34 10.38 12.92
N GLY A 155 -1.47 9.62 13.59
CA GLY A 155 -1.81 8.90 14.83
C GLY A 155 -2.56 7.58 14.63
N PHE A 156 -2.68 7.09 13.39
CA PHE A 156 -3.24 5.78 13.08
C PHE A 156 -2.51 5.15 11.90
N TRP A 157 -2.53 3.81 11.83
CA TRP A 157 -1.92 3.06 10.75
C TRP A 157 -2.51 1.64 10.66
N ARG A 158 -1.68 0.64 10.37
CA ARG A 158 -2.05 -0.68 9.91
C ARG A 158 -3.11 -1.38 10.75
N ALA A 159 -2.97 -1.41 12.07
CA ALA A 159 -3.98 -2.01 12.95
C ALA A 159 -5.35 -1.33 12.81
N THR A 160 -5.39 -0.01 12.69
CA THR A 160 -6.64 0.75 12.47
C THR A 160 -7.26 0.40 11.13
N ASP A 161 -6.46 0.36 10.05
CA ASP A 161 -6.95 0.05 8.71
C ASP A 161 -7.58 -1.36 8.67
N GLN A 162 -6.89 -2.35 9.22
CA GLN A 162 -7.34 -3.75 9.25
C GLN A 162 -8.61 -3.92 10.10
N CYS A 163 -8.68 -3.28 11.28
CA CYS A 163 -9.86 -3.36 12.13
C CYS A 163 -11.06 -2.63 11.50
N CYS A 164 -10.85 -1.46 10.89
CA CYS A 164 -11.90 -0.75 10.16
C CYS A 164 -12.46 -1.58 9.01
N TYR A 165 -11.60 -2.30 8.28
CA TYR A 165 -12.03 -3.18 7.20
C TYR A 165 -12.87 -4.37 7.70
N ASP A 166 -12.53 -4.96 8.85
CA ASP A 166 -13.36 -6.02 9.45
C ASP A 166 -14.67 -5.49 10.04
N ILE A 167 -14.69 -4.28 10.63
CA ILE A 167 -15.93 -3.62 11.06
C ILE A 167 -16.84 -3.38 9.85
N TRP A 168 -16.29 -2.86 8.74
CA TRP A 168 -17.05 -2.61 7.51
C TRP A 168 -17.69 -3.89 6.94
N ASN A 169 -17.03 -5.03 7.13
CA ASN A 169 -17.50 -6.33 6.68
C ASN A 169 -18.28 -7.11 7.76
N ASP A 170 -18.77 -6.44 8.82
CA ASP A 170 -19.54 -7.04 9.92
C ASP A 170 -18.83 -8.22 10.63
N GLN A 171 -17.49 -8.25 10.62
CA GLN A 171 -16.67 -9.30 11.23
C GLN A 171 -16.06 -8.91 12.58
N MET A 172 -16.17 -7.64 12.98
CA MET A 172 -15.58 -7.13 14.20
C MET A 172 -16.45 -6.02 14.79
N THR A 173 -16.57 -6.01 16.12
CA THR A 173 -17.20 -4.90 16.85
C THR A 173 -16.21 -3.76 17.10
N ARG A 174 -16.74 -2.56 17.35
CA ARG A 174 -15.89 -1.41 17.69
C ARG A 174 -15.06 -1.66 18.95
N ASP A 175 -15.63 -2.31 19.96
CA ASP A 175 -14.94 -2.55 21.24
C ASP A 175 -13.74 -3.48 21.06
N GLU A 176 -13.90 -4.56 20.29
CA GLU A 176 -12.79 -5.46 19.92
C GLU A 176 -11.70 -4.72 19.13
N ALA A 177 -12.09 -3.85 18.20
CA ALA A 177 -11.15 -3.04 17.42
C ALA A 177 -10.34 -2.09 18.31
N ILE A 178 -10.96 -1.46 19.31
CA ILE A 178 -10.26 -0.55 20.24
C ILE A 178 -9.17 -1.29 21.00
N GLU A 179 -9.46 -2.50 21.50
CA GLU A 179 -8.48 -3.34 22.20
C GLU A 179 -7.30 -3.73 21.30
N ILE A 180 -7.58 -4.15 20.06
CA ILE A 180 -6.55 -4.54 19.09
C ILE A 180 -5.68 -3.35 18.71
N VAL A 181 -6.30 -2.22 18.33
CA VAL A 181 -5.60 -1.02 17.87
C VAL A 181 -4.72 -0.46 18.98
N ASN A 182 -5.23 -0.32 20.21
CA ASN A 182 -4.43 0.22 21.32
C ASN A 182 -3.27 -0.71 21.71
N ARG A 183 -3.39 -2.02 21.49
CA ARG A 183 -2.30 -2.97 21.75
C ARG A 183 -1.19 -2.92 20.70
N LEU A 184 -1.54 -2.65 19.43
CA LEU A 184 -0.63 -2.80 18.29
C LEU A 184 -0.08 -1.48 17.75
N SER A 185 -0.77 -0.35 17.95
CA SER A 185 -0.46 0.89 17.22
C SER A 185 0.92 1.46 17.50
N ASP A 186 1.48 1.22 18.69
CA ASP A 186 2.82 1.72 19.05
C ASP A 186 3.97 0.82 18.55
N GLU A 187 3.68 -0.33 17.94
CA GLU A 187 4.73 -1.22 17.45
C GLU A 187 5.48 -0.63 16.25
N PHE A 188 6.80 -0.74 16.27
CA PHE A 188 7.63 -0.39 15.12
C PHE A 188 7.79 -1.61 14.18
N PRO A 189 7.61 -1.46 12.85
CA PRO A 189 7.77 -2.55 11.88
C PRO A 189 9.24 -2.95 11.68
N LYS A 190 9.76 -3.72 12.63
CA LYS A 190 11.18 -4.05 12.74
C LYS A 190 11.66 -5.14 11.78
N GLU A 191 10.76 -6.00 11.31
CA GLU A 191 11.07 -7.24 10.60
C GLU A 191 11.94 -7.03 9.37
N TYR A 192 11.65 -5.96 8.61
CA TYR A 192 12.34 -5.64 7.37
C TYR A 192 13.08 -4.29 7.44
N PHE A 193 13.31 -3.76 8.63
CA PHE A 193 13.96 -2.46 8.80
C PHE A 193 15.36 -2.41 8.15
N GLN A 194 16.16 -3.45 8.34
CA GLN A 194 17.49 -3.53 7.72
C GLN A 194 17.42 -3.70 6.20
N ASP A 195 16.36 -4.34 5.67
CA ASP A 195 16.13 -4.42 4.24
C ASP A 195 15.78 -3.05 3.66
N PHE A 196 14.92 -2.28 4.35
CA PHE A 196 14.56 -0.92 3.97
C PHE A 196 15.77 0.02 3.94
N LEU A 197 16.59 0.01 4.99
CA LEU A 197 17.81 0.83 5.07
C LEU A 197 18.77 0.51 3.91
N ARG A 198 18.99 -0.79 3.66
CA ARG A 198 19.86 -1.26 2.57
C ARG A 198 19.31 -0.88 1.19
N PHE A 199 18.00 -1.05 0.96
CA PHE A 199 17.37 -0.74 -0.33
C PHE A 199 17.49 0.73 -0.69
N HIS A 200 17.27 1.61 0.28
CA HIS A 200 17.35 3.06 0.08
C HIS A 200 18.77 3.63 0.26
N ASN A 201 19.74 2.79 0.62
CA ASN A 201 21.12 3.19 0.92
C ASN A 201 21.19 4.33 1.97
N VAL A 202 20.46 4.16 3.07
CA VAL A 202 20.42 5.11 4.19
C VAL A 202 20.90 4.44 5.47
N SER A 203 21.63 5.18 6.30
CA SER A 203 21.97 4.71 7.66
C SER A 203 20.76 4.78 8.59
N GLU A 204 20.81 3.99 9.67
CA GLU A 204 19.80 4.05 10.72
C GLU A 204 19.69 5.45 11.35
N GLN A 205 20.82 6.15 11.52
CA GLN A 205 20.83 7.51 12.04
C GLN A 205 20.09 8.48 11.10
N GLU A 206 20.38 8.43 9.80
CA GLU A 206 19.69 9.28 8.81
C GLU A 206 18.19 8.99 8.74
N PHE A 207 17.81 7.71 8.88
CA PHE A 207 16.41 7.30 8.95
C PHE A 207 15.71 7.95 10.16
N TRP A 208 16.26 7.79 11.36
CA TRP A 208 15.64 8.33 12.58
C TRP A 208 15.65 9.86 12.60
N ASP A 209 16.71 10.52 12.15
CA ASP A 209 16.76 11.98 12.03
C ASP A 209 15.68 12.50 11.07
N THR A 210 15.43 11.77 9.97
CA THR A 210 14.37 12.09 9.01
C THR A 210 12.99 11.87 9.63
N VAL A 211 12.78 10.75 10.31
CA VAL A 211 11.53 10.44 11.03
C VAL A 211 11.18 11.55 12.01
N GLU A 212 12.13 11.96 12.85
CA GLU A 212 11.92 12.97 13.88
C GLU A 212 11.69 14.37 13.30
N LYS A 213 12.29 14.67 12.14
CA LYS A 213 12.03 15.90 11.41
C LYS A 213 10.57 16.01 10.93
N PHE A 214 9.93 14.89 10.58
CA PHE A 214 8.57 14.86 10.01
C PHE A 214 7.48 14.43 10.99
N ARG A 215 7.83 14.05 12.22
CA ARG A 215 6.85 13.72 13.26
C ARG A 215 5.94 14.90 13.57
N ASN A 216 4.64 14.65 13.62
CA ASN A 216 3.66 15.68 13.93
C ASN A 216 3.60 16.00 15.43
N LYS A 217 4.28 17.08 15.86
CA LYS A 217 4.34 17.49 17.28
C LYS A 217 2.99 17.96 17.86
N ASP A 218 1.98 18.18 17.03
CA ASP A 218 0.65 18.57 17.49
C ASP A 218 -0.10 17.39 18.12
N ILE A 219 0.14 16.17 17.64
CA ILE A 219 -0.51 14.94 18.13
C ILE A 219 0.40 14.07 19.01
N TRP A 220 1.71 14.35 19.00
CA TRP A 220 2.72 13.59 19.75
C TRP A 220 3.30 14.41 20.91
N GLU A 221 3.57 13.76 22.03
CA GLU A 221 4.29 14.33 23.18
C GLU A 221 5.42 13.42 23.67
N MET A 222 6.49 14.02 24.18
CA MET A 222 7.64 13.28 24.71
C MET A 222 7.47 13.10 26.22
N GLU A 223 7.26 11.87 26.66
CA GLU A 223 7.15 11.50 28.08
C GLU A 223 8.25 10.52 28.45
N SER A 224 9.09 10.86 29.44
CA SER A 224 10.15 9.95 29.94
C SER A 224 11.09 9.42 28.85
N GLY A 225 11.35 10.22 27.81
CA GLY A 225 12.20 9.83 26.67
C GLY A 225 11.50 8.96 25.62
N GLN A 226 10.18 8.80 25.69
CA GLN A 226 9.39 8.08 24.70
C GLN A 226 8.30 8.99 24.12
N TRP A 227 8.08 8.88 22.81
CA TRP A 227 6.96 9.52 22.15
C TRP A 227 5.66 8.79 22.50
N LYS A 228 4.65 9.56 22.89
CA LYS A 228 3.28 9.07 23.10
C LYS A 228 2.28 9.90 22.31
N LEU A 229 1.24 9.22 21.84
CA LEU A 229 0.12 9.87 21.17
C LEU A 229 -0.78 10.53 22.23
N LYS A 230 -1.07 11.82 22.06
CA LYS A 230 -1.91 12.61 22.99
C LYS A 230 -3.36 12.12 23.05
N TYR A 231 -3.81 11.47 21.98
CA TYR A 231 -5.21 11.09 21.76
C TYR A 231 -5.32 9.59 21.48
N PRO A 232 -5.20 8.71 22.50
CA PRO A 232 -5.42 7.29 22.31
C PRO A 232 -6.85 7.00 21.88
N LEU A 233 -7.03 5.91 21.14
CA LEU A 233 -8.35 5.49 20.67
C LEU A 233 -9.22 5.09 21.87
N LYS A 234 -10.44 5.63 21.90
CA LYS A 234 -11.45 5.38 22.94
C LYS A 234 -12.64 4.59 22.41
#